data_AF-A0A8T0EWE3-F1
#
_entry.id   AF-A0A8T0EWE3-F1
#
_cell.length_a   1.000
_cell.length_b   1.000
_cell.length_c   1.000
_cell.angle_alpha   90.00
_cell.angle_beta   90.00
_cell.angle_gamma   90.00
#
_symmetry.space_group_name_H-M   'P 1'
#
loop_
_entity.id
_entity.type
_entity.pdbx_description
1 polymer ?
#
loop_
_entity_poly.entity_id
_entity_poly.type
_entity_poly.pdbx_seq_one_letter_code
_entity_poly.pdbx_strand_id
1 'polypeptide(L)'
;MILIPINVCYFLIKFVYHHCSPSGMMTLTCSEGDAFDYVTAKCIDAFLVDCGGHSGRFRRSSQQSSLLGKLILPIMDEMMSDKSTKRDLQYIFNVAKSSYESIRQVSKKSQVHRDSVLQAKRQFMSQTKSTIERLLDKHFVMILRKIIGNRKVLYSNMGTVKDSSGTRSEDLKNAALEFVKKHPLIIFSSFYFSFASQERIAELKRDFIPVKNVAFDIIEDYLDNVPNNRWLWFVYESSFVSKNF
;
A
#
# COMPACT_ATOMS: atom_id res chain seq x y z
N MET A 1 32.38 23.01 12.90
CA MET A 1 31.50 21.81 12.92
C MET A 1 31.18 21.48 11.48
N ILE A 2 31.85 20.47 10.90
CA ILE A 2 31.68 20.09 9.49
C ILE A 2 30.86 18.80 9.50
N LEU A 3 29.59 18.90 9.10
CA LEU A 3 28.75 17.73 8.82
C LEU A 3 29.23 17.15 7.49
N ILE A 4 29.83 15.97 7.51
CA ILE A 4 30.05 15.17 6.30
C ILE A 4 28.92 14.14 6.27
N PRO A 5 27.82 14.38 5.52
CA PRO A 5 26.78 13.38 5.37
C PRO A 5 27.29 12.29 4.42
N ILE A 6 27.72 11.16 4.99
CA ILE A 6 27.86 9.91 4.23
C ILE A 6 26.44 9.36 4.05
N ASN A 7 25.73 9.89 3.05
CA ASN A 7 24.40 9.42 2.65
C ASN A 7 24.55 8.20 1.75
N VAL A 8 24.47 7.01 2.36
CA VAL A 8 24.42 5.76 1.61
C VAL A 8 23.34 4.86 2.23
N CYS A 9 22.11 4.96 1.71
CA CYS A 9 21.03 4.01 2.01
C CYS A 9 21.06 2.88 0.96
N TYR A 10 21.69 1.75 1.30
CA TYR A 10 21.52 0.50 0.54
C TYR A 10 20.28 -0.26 1.04
N PHE A 11 19.51 -0.80 0.09
CA PHE A 11 18.39 -1.69 0.35
C PHE A 11 18.92 -3.12 0.43
N LEU A 12 19.50 -3.43 1.58
CA LEU A 12 19.95 -4.71 2.13
C LEU A 12 21.01 -4.30 3.14
N ILE A 13 20.95 -4.86 4.36
CA ILE A 13 21.85 -4.63 5.49
C ILE A 13 21.31 -3.58 6.48
N LYS A 14 21.14 -4.02 7.72
CA LYS A 14 20.90 -3.26 8.98
C LYS A 14 21.19 -1.76 8.85
N PHE A 15 20.21 -0.92 9.18
CA PHE A 15 20.41 0.53 9.23
C PHE A 15 21.31 0.87 10.42
N VAL A 16 22.51 1.35 10.11
CA VAL A 16 23.50 1.81 11.07
C VAL A 16 23.48 3.33 11.10
N TYR A 17 23.07 3.90 12.23
CA TYR A 17 23.09 5.33 12.48
C TYR A 17 24.31 5.69 13.33
N HIS A 18 25.14 6.63 12.84
CA HIS A 18 26.29 7.13 13.58
C HIS A 18 25.97 8.54 14.12
N HIS A 19 26.05 8.70 15.43
CA HIS A 19 25.96 9.99 16.13
C HIS A 19 27.33 10.38 16.68
N CYS A 20 27.88 11.49 16.20
CA CYS A 20 29.14 12.03 16.70
C CYS A 20 28.87 13.15 17.71
N SER A 21 29.25 12.93 18.97
CA SER A 21 29.28 13.95 20.02
C SER A 21 30.74 14.27 20.42
N PRO A 22 31.00 15.37 21.16
CA PRO A 22 32.34 15.67 21.68
C PRO A 22 32.93 14.55 22.55
N SER A 23 32.07 13.69 23.09
CA SER A 23 32.40 12.52 23.90
C SER A 23 32.68 11.24 23.09
N GLY A 24 32.52 11.25 21.77
CA GLY A 24 32.81 10.12 20.89
C GLY A 24 31.75 9.84 19.83
N MET A 25 31.95 8.76 19.07
CA MET A 25 31.00 8.27 18.07
C MET A 25 30.15 7.14 18.67
N MET A 26 28.84 7.31 18.66
CA MET A 26 27.88 6.27 19.03
C MET A 26 27.26 5.67 17.77
N THR A 27 27.22 4.34 17.70
CA THR A 27 26.65 3.60 16.59
C THR A 27 25.38 2.90 17.05
N LEU A 28 24.25 3.24 16.45
CA LEU A 28 22.94 2.62 16.72
C LEU A 28 22.54 1.76 15.52
N THR A 29 22.09 0.54 15.79
CA THR A 29 21.60 -0.38 14.74
C THR A 29 20.14 -0.70 14.96
N CYS A 30 19.33 -0.46 13.93
CA CYS A 30 17.92 -0.85 13.93
C CYS A 30 17.72 -2.27 13.39
N SER A 31 16.61 -2.88 13.80
CA SER A 31 16.14 -4.16 13.26
C SER A 31 15.85 -4.06 11.77
N GLU A 32 15.78 -5.20 11.08
CA GLU A 32 15.43 -5.23 9.66
C GLU A 32 14.04 -4.65 9.43
N GLY A 33 13.92 -3.72 8.47
CA GLY A 33 12.68 -2.98 8.18
C GLY A 33 12.54 -1.64 8.93
N ASP A 34 13.36 -1.39 9.95
CA ASP A 34 13.35 -0.14 10.72
C ASP A 34 14.53 0.77 10.34
N ALA A 35 14.34 2.09 10.41
CA ALA A 35 15.38 3.10 10.36
C ALA A 35 15.29 4.02 11.59
N PHE A 36 16.43 4.60 11.98
CA PHE A 36 16.49 5.47 13.14
C PHE A 36 15.90 6.85 12.80
N ASP A 37 14.85 7.23 13.50
CA ASP A 37 14.32 8.59 13.46
C ASP A 37 15.05 9.46 14.48
N TYR A 38 15.76 10.46 13.96
CA TYR A 38 16.52 11.41 14.76
C TYR A 38 15.60 12.27 15.66
N VAL A 39 14.38 12.59 15.20
CA VAL A 39 13.48 13.48 15.93
C VAL A 39 12.98 12.80 17.20
N THR A 40 12.58 11.54 17.10
CA THR A 40 12.07 10.76 18.23
C THR A 40 13.14 9.92 18.94
N ALA A 41 14.36 9.91 18.42
CA ALA A 41 15.49 9.10 18.88
C ALA A 41 15.16 7.60 19.00
N LYS A 42 14.39 7.06 18.07
CA LYS A 42 13.92 5.66 18.08
C LYS A 42 14.08 5.02 16.71
N CYS A 43 14.29 3.70 16.70
CA CYS A 43 14.07 2.91 15.50
C CYS A 43 12.57 2.86 15.21
N ILE A 44 12.18 3.37 14.05
CA ILE A 44 10.82 3.30 13.53
C ILE A 44 10.85 2.67 12.15
N ASP A 45 9.70 2.27 11.63
CA ASP A 45 9.61 1.71 10.29
C ASP A 45 10.31 2.64 9.26
N ALA A 46 11.22 2.07 8.47
CA ALA A 46 12.02 2.81 7.50
C ALA A 46 11.18 3.56 6.46
N PHE A 47 9.93 3.17 6.23
CA PHE A 47 8.99 3.88 5.37
C PHE A 47 8.46 5.19 5.96
N LEU A 48 8.60 5.39 7.28
CA LEU A 48 8.10 6.54 8.02
C LEU A 48 9.18 7.57 8.35
N VAL A 49 10.47 7.23 8.18
CA VAL A 49 11.56 8.18 8.44
C VAL A 49 11.61 9.23 7.33
N ASP A 50 11.29 10.47 7.68
CA ASP A 50 11.51 11.61 6.80
C ASP A 50 12.99 12.01 6.85
N CYS A 51 13.74 11.56 5.85
CA CYS A 51 15.10 12.03 5.61
C CYS A 51 15.05 13.48 5.11
N GLY A 52 14.79 14.43 6.02
CA GLY A 52 14.74 15.86 5.72
C GLY A 52 16.04 16.33 5.06
N GLY A 53 15.97 16.56 3.74
CA GLY A 53 17.09 17.06 2.94
C GLY A 53 16.58 17.61 1.61
N HIS A 54 16.52 18.93 1.51
CA HIS A 54 16.04 19.67 0.35
C HIS A 54 16.82 19.42 -0.94
N SER A 55 16.12 19.70 -2.05
CA SER A 55 16.56 19.88 -3.44
C SER A 55 16.77 18.61 -4.27
N GLY A 56 15.95 18.52 -5.32
CA GLY A 56 15.80 17.34 -6.15
C GLY A 56 17.08 16.92 -6.85
N ARG A 57 17.47 15.67 -6.62
CA ARG A 57 18.06 14.75 -7.60
C ARG A 57 18.24 13.39 -6.90
N PHE A 58 17.64 12.36 -7.49
CA PHE A 58 17.78 10.93 -7.18
C PHE A 58 17.18 10.39 -5.86
N ARG A 59 15.90 10.03 -5.92
CA ARG A 59 15.28 8.98 -5.08
C ARG A 59 14.76 7.84 -5.97
N ARG A 60 15.60 7.32 -6.88
CA ARG A 60 15.18 6.34 -7.92
C ARG A 60 15.59 4.90 -7.65
N SER A 61 16.64 4.56 -6.91
CA SER A 61 17.16 3.17 -6.94
C SER A 61 16.43 2.18 -6.01
N SER A 62 16.03 2.57 -4.80
CA SER A 62 15.41 1.63 -3.84
C SER A 62 13.89 1.52 -3.94
N GLN A 63 13.20 2.63 -4.22
CA GLN A 63 11.76 2.61 -4.51
C GLN A 63 11.47 1.88 -5.82
N GLN A 64 12.42 1.88 -6.77
CA GLN A 64 12.24 1.18 -8.04
C GLN A 64 12.17 -0.32 -7.90
N SER A 65 12.51 -0.98 -6.78
CA SER A 65 12.44 -2.45 -6.65
C SER A 65 11.26 -2.95 -5.79
N SER A 66 10.62 -2.08 -5.01
CA SER A 66 9.55 -2.47 -4.08
C SER A 66 8.22 -2.73 -4.79
N LEU A 67 7.35 -3.53 -4.16
CA LEU A 67 5.97 -3.76 -4.61
C LEU A 67 5.22 -2.43 -4.81
N LEU A 68 5.41 -1.50 -3.87
CA LEU A 68 4.81 -0.17 -3.94
C LEU A 68 5.28 0.60 -5.18
N GLY A 69 6.59 0.68 -5.44
CA GLY A 69 7.12 1.49 -6.53
C GLY A 69 7.02 0.87 -7.92
N LYS A 70 7.13 -0.47 -8.04
CA LYS A 70 7.03 -1.16 -9.34
C LYS A 70 5.60 -1.48 -9.77
N LEU A 71 4.69 -1.68 -8.82
CA LEU A 71 3.35 -2.18 -9.12
C LEU A 71 2.25 -1.21 -8.69
N ILE A 72 2.18 -0.88 -7.39
CA ILE A 72 1.04 -0.12 -6.86
C ILE A 72 1.02 1.32 -7.37
N LEU A 73 2.13 2.05 -7.29
CA LEU A 73 2.19 3.45 -7.71
C LEU A 73 1.91 3.62 -9.22
N PRO A 74 2.48 2.81 -10.14
CA PRO A 74 2.13 2.89 -11.56
C PRO A 74 0.65 2.60 -11.85
N ILE A 75 0.03 1.67 -11.11
CA ILE A 75 -1.42 1.42 -11.22
C ILE A 75 -2.20 2.66 -10.78
N MET A 76 -1.85 3.23 -9.62
CA MET A 76 -2.52 4.42 -9.11
C MET A 76 -2.35 5.62 -10.04
N ASP A 77 -1.16 5.85 -10.59
CA ASP A 77 -0.88 6.94 -11.54
C ASP A 77 -1.74 6.81 -12.80
N GLU A 78 -1.84 5.59 -13.36
CA GLU A 78 -2.68 5.32 -14.52
C GLU A 78 -4.18 5.50 -14.20
N MET A 79 -4.64 5.02 -13.05
CA MET A 79 -6.02 5.27 -12.57
C MET A 79 -6.31 6.76 -12.41
N MET A 80 -5.34 7.52 -11.89
CA MET A 80 -5.46 8.95 -11.62
C MET A 80 -5.43 9.82 -12.89
N SER A 81 -4.87 9.30 -13.99
CA SER A 81 -4.92 9.96 -15.30
C SER A 81 -6.34 10.06 -15.87
N ASP A 82 -7.24 9.18 -15.46
CA ASP A 82 -8.66 9.24 -15.82
C ASP A 82 -9.44 10.18 -14.89
N LYS A 83 -9.94 11.28 -15.45
CA LYS A 83 -10.71 12.31 -14.74
C LYS A 83 -11.95 11.78 -14.01
N SER A 84 -12.59 10.72 -14.52
CA SER A 84 -13.75 10.13 -13.84
C SER A 84 -13.32 9.28 -12.64
N THR A 85 -12.26 8.48 -12.79
CA THR A 85 -11.67 7.74 -11.66
C THR A 85 -11.07 8.65 -10.60
N LYS A 86 -10.45 9.77 -10.98
CA LYS A 86 -9.99 10.77 -10.02
C LYS A 86 -11.13 11.27 -9.13
N ARG A 87 -12.31 11.54 -9.70
CA ARG A 87 -13.49 11.96 -8.93
C ARG A 87 -14.00 10.88 -7.99
N ASP A 88 -14.06 9.64 -8.46
CA ASP A 88 -14.49 8.49 -7.65
C ASP A 88 -13.52 8.22 -6.48
N LEU A 89 -12.21 8.31 -6.73
CA LEU A 89 -11.20 8.21 -5.68
C LEU A 89 -11.32 9.35 -4.66
N GLN A 90 -11.53 10.59 -5.13
CA GLN A 90 -11.74 11.74 -4.27
C GLN A 90 -13.00 11.57 -3.39
N TYR A 91 -14.08 11.03 -3.95
CA TYR A 91 -15.27 10.66 -3.19
C TYR A 91 -14.94 9.63 -2.09
N ILE A 92 -14.24 8.54 -2.42
CA ILE A 92 -13.82 7.52 -1.43
C ILE A 92 -12.99 8.17 -0.31
N PHE A 93 -12.03 9.03 -0.64
CA PHE A 93 -11.22 9.74 0.36
C PHE A 93 -12.04 10.66 1.25
N ASN A 94 -13.00 11.41 0.69
CA ASN A 94 -13.86 12.30 1.45
C ASN A 94 -14.77 11.52 2.41
N VAL A 95 -15.29 10.37 1.97
CA VAL A 95 -16.09 9.48 2.82
C VAL A 95 -15.23 8.84 3.91
N ALA A 96 -13.99 8.47 3.62
CA ALA A 96 -13.05 8.01 4.64
C ALA A 96 -12.81 9.10 5.70
N LYS A 97 -12.58 10.35 5.29
CA LYS A 97 -12.47 11.46 6.24
C LYS A 97 -13.74 11.58 7.08
N SER A 98 -14.90 11.80 6.47
CA SER A 98 -16.13 12.03 7.24
C SER A 98 -16.50 10.86 8.16
N SER A 99 -16.32 9.61 7.73
CA SER A 99 -16.67 8.43 8.54
C SER A 99 -15.79 8.26 9.76
N TYR A 100 -14.53 8.71 9.69
CA TYR A 100 -13.53 8.48 10.74
C TYR A 100 -13.13 9.74 11.53
N GLU A 101 -13.79 10.88 11.29
CA GLU A 101 -13.49 12.16 11.97
C GLU A 101 -13.70 12.09 13.49
N SER A 102 -14.77 11.43 13.95
CA SER A 102 -15.02 11.24 15.38
C SER A 102 -13.89 10.45 16.05
N ILE A 103 -13.42 9.39 15.40
CA ILE A 103 -12.29 8.57 15.87
C ILE A 103 -11.01 9.38 15.93
N ARG A 104 -10.76 10.24 14.94
CA ARG A 104 -9.59 11.14 14.92
C ARG A 104 -9.61 12.11 16.09
N GLN A 105 -10.77 12.69 16.41
CA GLN A 105 -10.90 13.64 17.51
C GLN A 105 -10.64 12.97 18.86
N VAL A 106 -11.12 11.73 19.03
CA VAL A 106 -10.90 10.93 20.24
C VAL A 106 -9.46 10.44 20.34
N SER A 107 -8.86 9.96 19.25
CA SER A 107 -7.50 9.41 19.26
C SER A 107 -6.42 10.41 19.66
N LYS A 108 -6.68 11.72 19.49
CA LYS A 108 -5.81 12.80 19.95
C LYS A 108 -5.84 13.01 21.47
N LYS A 109 -6.88 12.54 22.15
CA LYS A 109 -7.17 12.83 23.57
C LYS A 109 -7.14 11.60 24.46
N SER A 110 -7.53 10.43 23.93
CA SER A 110 -7.69 9.21 24.69
C SER A 110 -7.61 7.96 23.81
N GLN A 111 -7.65 6.79 24.43
CA GLN A 111 -7.79 5.52 23.72
C GLN A 111 -9.16 5.45 23.04
N VAL A 112 -9.17 5.05 21.77
CA VAL A 112 -10.39 4.89 20.97
C VAL A 112 -11.03 3.53 21.26
N HIS A 113 -12.33 3.51 21.53
CA HIS A 113 -13.09 2.27 21.70
C HIS A 113 -13.23 1.51 20.38
N ARG A 114 -13.07 0.18 20.44
CA ARG A 114 -13.19 -0.73 19.28
C ARG A 114 -14.52 -0.57 18.54
N ASP A 115 -15.62 -0.40 19.26
CA ASP A 115 -16.95 -0.29 18.67
C ASP A 115 -17.12 0.96 17.81
N SER A 116 -16.51 2.08 18.21
CA SER A 116 -16.51 3.31 17.41
C SER A 116 -15.78 3.10 16.07
N VAL A 117 -14.66 2.38 16.09
CA VAL A 117 -13.89 2.02 14.89
C VAL A 117 -14.70 1.14 13.96
N LEU A 118 -15.36 0.12 14.50
CA LEU A 118 -16.23 -0.77 13.73
C LEU A 118 -17.42 -0.03 13.12
N GLN A 119 -18.02 0.92 13.84
CA GLN A 119 -19.11 1.74 13.34
C GLN A 119 -18.66 2.62 12.16
N ALA A 120 -17.54 3.33 12.31
CA ALA A 120 -16.98 4.15 11.24
C ALA A 120 -16.59 3.31 10.01
N LYS A 121 -16.05 2.10 10.20
CA LYS A 121 -15.78 1.15 9.13
C LYS A 121 -17.04 0.77 8.37
N ARG A 122 -18.12 0.39 9.08
CA ARG A 122 -19.41 0.07 8.44
C ARG A 122 -19.97 1.25 7.66
N GLN A 123 -19.85 2.46 8.21
CA GLN A 123 -20.27 3.68 7.51
C GLN A 123 -19.44 3.90 6.24
N PHE A 124 -18.12 3.82 6.33
CA PHE A 124 -17.22 3.96 5.19
C PHE A 124 -17.52 2.93 4.09
N MET A 125 -17.59 1.65 4.45
CA MET A 125 -17.82 0.56 3.51
C MET A 125 -19.22 0.64 2.87
N SER A 126 -20.26 0.93 3.65
CA SER A 126 -21.63 1.05 3.10
C SER A 126 -21.76 2.15 2.05
N GLN A 127 -20.98 3.23 2.18
CA GLN A 127 -21.01 4.38 1.27
C GLN A 127 -20.06 4.24 0.07
N THR A 128 -18.97 3.47 0.20
CA THR A 128 -17.91 3.40 -0.82
C THR A 128 -17.85 2.10 -1.59
N LYS A 129 -18.40 0.99 -1.06
CA LYS A 129 -18.26 -0.35 -1.66
C LYS A 129 -18.60 -0.38 -3.14
N SER A 130 -19.77 0.14 -3.53
CA SER A 130 -20.20 0.16 -4.94
C SER A 130 -19.26 0.99 -5.84
N THR A 131 -18.69 2.07 -5.31
CA THR A 131 -17.72 2.91 -6.04
C THR A 131 -16.39 2.20 -6.20
N ILE A 132 -15.90 1.54 -5.15
CA ILE A 132 -14.67 0.73 -5.20
C ILE A 132 -14.84 -0.42 -6.20
N GLU A 133 -15.97 -1.15 -6.15
CA GLU A 133 -16.26 -2.22 -7.09
C GLU A 133 -16.33 -1.73 -8.54
N ARG A 134 -16.97 -0.58 -8.79
CA ARG A 134 -17.00 0.05 -10.11
C ARG A 134 -15.60 0.44 -10.60
N LEU A 135 -14.76 0.98 -9.73
CA LEU A 135 -13.38 1.33 -10.06
C LEU A 135 -12.53 0.10 -10.41
N LEU A 136 -12.65 -0.96 -9.61
CA LEU A 136 -11.97 -2.23 -9.88
C LEU A 136 -12.44 -2.85 -11.19
N ASP A 137 -13.75 -2.83 -11.46
CA ASP A 137 -14.31 -3.37 -12.70
C ASP A 137 -13.84 -2.60 -13.94
N LYS A 138 -13.81 -1.27 -13.83
CA LYS A 138 -13.35 -0.37 -14.89
C LYS A 138 -11.88 -0.57 -15.23
N HIS A 139 -11.05 -0.69 -14.20
CA HIS A 139 -9.58 -0.78 -14.34
C HIS A 139 -9.06 -2.22 -14.34
N PHE A 140 -9.94 -3.21 -14.28
CA PHE A 140 -9.58 -4.63 -14.12
C PHE A 140 -8.49 -5.10 -15.08
N VAL A 141 -8.69 -4.86 -16.39
CA VAL A 141 -7.76 -5.34 -17.43
C VAL A 141 -6.39 -4.66 -17.29
N MET A 142 -6.37 -3.36 -16.99
CA MET A 142 -5.15 -2.59 -16.80
C MET A 142 -4.39 -3.07 -15.55
N ILE A 143 -5.09 -3.23 -14.42
CA ILE A 143 -4.52 -3.74 -13.17
C ILE A 143 -3.93 -5.13 -13.40
N LEU A 144 -4.71 -6.03 -13.99
CA LEU A 144 -4.28 -7.40 -14.25
C LEU A 144 -3.04 -7.44 -15.16
N ARG A 145 -3.02 -6.64 -16.23
CA ARG A 145 -1.86 -6.51 -17.12
C ARG A 145 -0.60 -6.04 -16.37
N LYS A 146 -0.72 -5.05 -15.48
CA LYS A 146 0.41 -4.55 -14.67
C LYS A 146 0.91 -5.60 -13.69
N ILE A 147 0.00 -6.33 -13.02
CA ILE A 147 0.35 -7.42 -12.10
C ILE A 147 1.16 -8.50 -12.84
N ILE A 148 0.68 -8.94 -14.00
CA ILE A 148 1.35 -9.98 -14.80
C ILE A 148 2.70 -9.51 -15.32
N GLY A 149 2.76 -8.27 -15.83
CA GLY A 149 4.01 -7.64 -16.27
C GLY A 149 5.06 -7.55 -15.15
N ASN A 150 4.61 -7.54 -13.89
CA ASN A 150 5.46 -7.46 -12.70
C ASN A 150 5.42 -8.75 -11.86
N ARG A 151 5.11 -9.92 -12.45
CA ARG A 151 4.98 -11.19 -11.70
C ARG A 151 6.16 -11.50 -10.77
N LYS A 152 7.39 -11.16 -11.18
CA LYS A 152 8.60 -11.37 -10.36
C LYS A 152 8.52 -10.58 -9.04
N VAL A 153 8.06 -9.33 -9.12
CA VAL A 153 7.85 -8.47 -7.95
C VAL A 153 6.79 -9.07 -7.05
N LEU A 154 5.66 -9.48 -7.64
CA LEU A 154 4.56 -10.12 -6.89
C LEU A 154 5.06 -11.35 -6.11
N TYR A 155 5.73 -12.30 -6.78
CA TYR A 155 6.24 -13.51 -6.12
C TYR A 155 7.27 -13.21 -5.04
N SER A 156 8.20 -12.28 -5.29
CA SER A 156 9.21 -11.90 -4.30
C SER A 156 8.64 -11.24 -3.04
N ASN A 157 7.45 -10.61 -3.13
CA ASN A 157 6.77 -9.95 -2.01
C ASN A 157 5.61 -10.79 -1.45
N MET A 158 5.29 -11.95 -2.05
CA MET A 158 4.20 -12.79 -1.56
C MET A 158 4.56 -13.48 -0.24
N GLY A 159 5.85 -13.72 0.01
CA GLY A 159 6.36 -14.22 1.29
C GLY A 159 6.06 -13.25 2.44
N THR A 160 6.29 -11.95 2.24
CA THR A 160 6.03 -10.90 3.25
C THR A 160 4.55 -10.71 3.59
N VAL A 161 3.63 -11.02 2.65
CA VAL A 161 2.18 -10.99 2.92
C VAL A 161 1.81 -12.10 3.92
N LYS A 162 2.49 -13.25 3.88
CA LYS A 162 2.24 -14.39 4.77
C LYS A 162 2.44 -14.04 6.24
N ASP A 163 3.49 -13.28 6.54
CA ASP A 163 3.87 -12.94 7.91
C ASP A 163 2.90 -11.93 8.55
N SER A 164 2.18 -11.16 7.73
CA SER A 164 1.33 -10.05 8.19
C SER A 164 -0.17 -10.33 8.13
N SER A 165 -0.62 -11.34 7.36
CA SER A 165 -2.04 -11.62 7.16
C SER A 165 -2.50 -13.04 7.54
N GLY A 166 -1.63 -13.84 8.19
CA GLY A 166 -2.02 -15.11 8.82
C GLY A 166 -2.63 -16.11 7.85
N THR A 167 -3.74 -16.76 8.22
CA THR A 167 -4.42 -17.78 7.40
C THR A 167 -4.96 -17.22 6.08
N ARG A 168 -5.40 -15.96 6.05
CA ARG A 168 -5.97 -15.34 4.84
C ARG A 168 -4.95 -15.16 3.72
N SER A 169 -3.66 -15.10 4.05
CA SER A 169 -2.59 -15.07 3.06
C SER A 169 -2.54 -16.35 2.20
N GLU A 170 -2.80 -17.51 2.83
CA GLU A 170 -2.83 -18.79 2.13
C GLU A 170 -4.12 -18.93 1.30
N ASP A 171 -5.24 -18.42 1.81
CA ASP A 171 -6.50 -18.35 1.05
C ASP A 171 -6.33 -17.48 -0.21
N LEU A 172 -5.65 -16.34 -0.10
CA LEU A 172 -5.39 -15.45 -1.24
C LEU A 172 -4.49 -16.14 -2.26
N LYS A 173 -3.45 -16.82 -1.79
CA LYS A 173 -2.54 -17.59 -2.63
C LYS A 173 -3.27 -18.72 -3.35
N ASN A 174 -4.12 -19.47 -2.65
CA ASN A 174 -4.91 -20.56 -3.23
C ASN A 174 -5.89 -20.03 -4.29
N ALA A 175 -6.64 -18.97 -3.98
CA ALA A 175 -7.55 -18.33 -4.93
C ALA A 175 -6.79 -17.82 -6.18
N ALA A 176 -5.63 -17.20 -5.98
CA ALA A 176 -4.80 -16.72 -7.08
C ALA A 176 -4.24 -17.87 -7.94
N LEU A 177 -3.81 -18.97 -7.31
CA LEU A 177 -3.34 -20.16 -8.02
C LEU A 177 -4.46 -20.81 -8.84
N GLU A 178 -5.66 -20.95 -8.29
CA GLU A 178 -6.81 -21.50 -9.03
C GLU A 178 -7.20 -20.61 -10.22
N PHE A 179 -7.22 -19.28 -10.03
CA PHE A 179 -7.44 -18.34 -11.14
C PHE A 179 -6.40 -18.52 -12.25
N VAL A 180 -5.12 -18.63 -11.88
CA VAL A 180 -4.01 -18.82 -12.81
C VAL A 180 -4.08 -20.15 -13.55
N LYS A 181 -4.40 -21.25 -12.85
CA LYS A 181 -4.57 -22.57 -13.46
C LYS A 181 -5.67 -22.58 -14.50
N LYS A 182 -6.78 -21.88 -14.23
CA LYS A 182 -7.90 -21.76 -15.17
C LYS A 182 -7.57 -20.88 -16.38
N HIS A 183 -6.69 -19.89 -16.20
CA HIS A 183 -6.33 -18.91 -17.22
C HIS A 183 -4.82 -18.86 -17.51
N PRO A 184 -4.18 -19.96 -17.94
CA PRO A 184 -2.72 -20.03 -18.04
C PRO A 184 -2.17 -19.02 -19.06
N LEU A 185 -2.89 -18.81 -20.17
CA LEU A 185 -2.48 -17.93 -21.27
C LEU A 185 -2.27 -16.47 -20.84
N ILE A 186 -2.92 -16.06 -19.75
CA ILE A 186 -2.77 -14.73 -19.15
C ILE A 186 -1.37 -14.51 -18.61
N ILE A 187 -0.74 -15.55 -18.04
CA ILE A 187 0.63 -15.44 -17.52
C ILE A 187 1.66 -15.46 -18.65
N PHE A 188 1.39 -16.24 -19.70
CA PHE A 188 2.36 -16.50 -20.75
C PHE A 188 2.37 -15.46 -21.87
N SER A 189 1.30 -14.68 -22.05
CA SER A 189 1.21 -13.71 -23.14
C SER A 189 0.69 -12.34 -22.69
N SER A 190 1.58 -11.34 -22.63
CA SER A 190 1.22 -9.93 -22.37
C SER A 190 0.29 -9.33 -23.45
N PHE A 191 0.23 -9.97 -24.62
CA PHE A 191 -0.65 -9.64 -25.74
C PHE A 191 -2.06 -10.22 -25.61
N TYR A 192 -2.29 -11.16 -24.69
CA TYR A 192 -3.59 -11.85 -24.53
C TYR A 192 -4.77 -10.89 -24.41
N PHE A 193 -4.60 -9.82 -23.63
CA PHE A 193 -5.65 -8.83 -23.37
C PHE A 193 -5.92 -7.91 -24.56
N SER A 194 -4.96 -7.72 -25.46
CA SER A 194 -5.15 -6.87 -26.64
C SER A 194 -6.09 -7.50 -27.67
N PHE A 195 -6.32 -8.82 -27.59
CA PHE A 195 -7.17 -9.58 -28.52
C PHE A 195 -8.28 -10.36 -27.82
N ALA A 196 -8.45 -10.19 -26.50
CA ALA A 196 -9.50 -10.88 -25.75
C ALA A 196 -10.88 -10.32 -26.12
N SER A 197 -11.83 -11.21 -26.43
CA SER A 197 -13.23 -10.83 -26.61
C SER A 197 -13.84 -10.30 -25.31
N GLN A 198 -14.92 -9.53 -25.41
CA GLN A 198 -15.66 -9.04 -24.24
C GLN A 198 -16.19 -10.20 -23.36
N GLU A 199 -16.63 -11.29 -23.99
CA GLU A 199 -17.06 -12.52 -23.30
C GLU A 199 -15.93 -13.10 -22.45
N ARG A 200 -14.71 -13.12 -23.00
CA ARG A 200 -13.55 -13.64 -22.28
C ARG A 200 -13.13 -12.71 -21.14
N ILE A 201 -13.19 -11.39 -21.34
CA ILE A 201 -12.96 -10.43 -20.25
C ILE A 201 -14.00 -10.62 -19.13
N ALA A 202 -15.27 -10.86 -19.47
CA ALA A 202 -16.32 -11.13 -18.50
C ALA A 202 -16.11 -12.46 -17.75
N GLU A 203 -15.63 -13.51 -18.43
CA GLU A 203 -15.20 -14.75 -17.80
C GLU A 203 -14.07 -14.51 -16.79
N LEU A 204 -13.04 -13.77 -17.19
CA LEU A 204 -11.92 -13.43 -16.30
C LEU A 204 -12.35 -12.66 -15.07
N LYS A 205 -13.23 -11.67 -15.24
CA LYS A 205 -13.79 -10.91 -14.12
C LYS A 205 -14.53 -11.83 -13.14
N ARG A 206 -15.36 -12.73 -13.66
CA ARG A 206 -16.13 -13.69 -12.86
C ARG A 206 -15.22 -14.62 -12.07
N ASP A 207 -14.19 -15.16 -12.73
CA ASP A 207 -13.25 -16.09 -12.11
C ASP A 207 -12.26 -15.42 -11.16
N PHE A 208 -12.09 -14.10 -11.27
CA PHE A 208 -11.29 -13.32 -10.34
C PHE A 208 -12.04 -12.93 -9.06
N ILE A 209 -13.38 -13.11 -9.01
CA ILE A 209 -14.19 -12.78 -7.82
C ILE A 209 -13.65 -13.43 -6.52
N PRO A 210 -13.25 -14.71 -6.48
CA PRO A 210 -12.67 -15.30 -5.28
C PRO A 210 -11.41 -14.58 -4.80
N VAL A 211 -10.49 -14.24 -5.72
CA VAL A 211 -9.27 -13.47 -5.40
C VAL A 211 -9.64 -12.09 -4.85
N LYS A 212 -10.59 -11.41 -5.50
CA LYS A 212 -11.11 -10.11 -5.09
C LYS A 212 -11.66 -10.17 -3.66
N ASN A 213 -12.51 -11.16 -3.37
CA ASN A 213 -13.17 -11.28 -2.07
C ASN A 213 -12.14 -11.52 -0.94
N VAL A 214 -11.20 -12.45 -1.13
CA VAL A 214 -10.16 -12.69 -0.11
C VAL A 214 -9.26 -11.46 0.09
N ALA A 215 -8.97 -10.71 -0.97
CA ALA A 215 -8.21 -9.46 -0.85
C ALA A 215 -8.98 -8.39 -0.04
N PHE A 216 -10.29 -8.24 -0.26
CA PHE A 216 -11.12 -7.35 0.57
C PHE A 216 -11.16 -7.80 2.02
N ASP A 217 -11.30 -9.10 2.25
CA ASP A 217 -11.26 -9.70 3.57
C ASP A 217 -9.93 -9.37 4.28
N ILE A 218 -8.77 -9.50 3.62
CA ILE A 218 -7.48 -9.12 4.20
C ILE A 218 -7.42 -7.63 4.53
N ILE A 219 -7.92 -6.76 3.64
CA ILE A 219 -7.97 -5.31 3.90
C ILE A 219 -8.86 -5.02 5.10
N GLU A 220 -10.03 -5.65 5.18
CA GLU A 220 -10.96 -5.50 6.30
C GLU A 220 -10.33 -5.93 7.63
N ASP A 221 -9.63 -7.07 7.66
CA ASP A 221 -8.92 -7.55 8.85
C ASP A 221 -7.75 -6.64 9.22
N TYR A 222 -6.98 -6.17 8.23
CA TYR A 222 -5.89 -5.23 8.47
C TYR A 222 -6.42 -3.95 9.13
N LEU A 223 -7.52 -3.40 8.60
CA LEU A 223 -8.17 -2.22 9.19
C LEU A 223 -8.71 -2.47 10.60
N ASP A 224 -9.09 -3.71 10.94
CA ASP A 224 -9.57 -4.06 12.28
C ASP A 224 -8.44 -4.22 13.31
N ASN A 225 -7.23 -4.56 12.86
CA ASN A 225 -6.10 -4.90 13.73
C ASN A 225 -5.01 -3.82 13.81
N VAL A 226 -4.93 -2.90 12.85
CA VAL A 226 -3.91 -1.85 12.84
C VAL A 226 -4.22 -0.79 13.90
N PRO A 227 -3.24 -0.39 14.74
CA PRO A 227 -3.44 0.66 15.73
C PRO A 227 -4.03 1.92 15.09
N ASN A 228 -5.12 2.41 15.70
CA ASN A 228 -6.00 3.46 15.18
C ASN A 228 -5.27 4.69 14.62
N ASN A 229 -4.08 5.02 15.11
CA ASN A 229 -3.34 6.21 14.70
C ASN A 229 -2.71 6.12 13.28
N ARG A 230 -2.27 4.95 12.80
CA ARG A 230 -1.43 4.86 11.58
C ARG A 230 -2.18 5.13 10.28
N TRP A 231 -3.33 4.50 10.06
CA TRP A 231 -4.09 4.71 8.82
C TRP A 231 -4.91 6.02 8.88
N LEU A 232 -5.31 6.48 10.08
CA LEU A 232 -5.86 7.83 10.28
C LEU A 232 -4.85 8.90 9.84
N TRP A 233 -3.57 8.75 10.18
CA TRP A 233 -2.52 9.63 9.69
C TRP A 233 -2.44 9.65 8.16
N PHE A 234 -2.57 8.52 7.49
CA PHE A 234 -2.62 8.49 6.02
C PHE A 234 -3.82 9.27 5.45
N VAL A 235 -5.02 9.10 6.03
CA VAL A 235 -6.25 9.78 5.59
C VAL A 235 -6.20 11.29 5.83
N TYR A 236 -5.51 11.74 6.88
CA TYR A 236 -5.58 13.12 7.35
C TYR A 236 -4.31 13.96 7.20
N GLU A 237 -3.13 13.35 7.12
CA GLU A 237 -1.83 14.03 7.07
C GLU A 237 -1.07 13.84 5.76
N SER A 238 -1.46 12.89 4.90
CA SER A 238 -0.66 12.64 3.71
C SER A 238 -0.71 13.82 2.73
N SER A 239 0.46 14.45 2.55
CA SER A 239 0.73 15.37 1.45
C SER A 239 0.43 14.77 0.07
N PHE A 240 0.30 13.44 -0.01
CA PHE A 240 -0.11 12.71 -1.21
C PHE A 240 -1.56 13.03 -1.62
N VAL A 241 -2.51 13.07 -0.68
CA VAL A 241 -3.90 13.42 -1.01
C VAL A 241 -4.00 14.91 -1.36
N SER A 242 -3.34 15.79 -0.60
CA SER A 242 -3.40 17.24 -0.85
C SER A 242 -2.61 17.73 -2.07
N LYS A 243 -1.64 16.96 -2.57
CA LYS A 243 -0.87 17.32 -3.79
C LYS A 243 -1.47 16.73 -5.06
N ASN A 244 -2.19 15.62 -4.97
CA ASN A 244 -2.72 14.89 -6.14
C ASN A 244 -4.24 15.06 -6.35
N PHE A 245 -4.97 15.56 -5.35
CA PHE A 245 -6.40 15.89 -5.41
C PHE A 245 -6.66 17.33 -4.99
#